data_AF-A0A800DAZ0-F1
#
_entry.id   AF-A0A800DAZ0-F1
#
_cell.length_a   1.000
_cell.length_b   1.000
_cell.length_c   1.000
_cell.angle_alpha   90.00
_cell.angle_beta   90.00
_cell.angle_gamma   90.00
#
_symmetry.space_group_name_H-M   'P 1'
#
loop_
_entity.id
_entity.type
_entity.pdbx_description
1 polymer ?
#
loop_
_entity_poly.entity_id
_entity_poly.type
_entity_poly.pdbx_seq_one_letter_code
_entity_poly.pdbx_strand_id
1 'polypeptide(L)'
;MERPSMPASPYPLVLASASPRRRELFALLGLPFRVAVAQVAEVVERGEPPIEVAIRLARAKAEVVAAACPDALVVGCDTVVALEGEVLGKPADGEAARAMLFRLRGRDHAVYTGVA
;
A
#
# COMPACT_ATOMS: atom_id res chain seq x y z
N MET A 1 28.99 0.35 8.34
CA MET A 1 27.97 0.09 9.36
C MET A 1 27.45 -1.32 9.10
N GLU A 2 27.88 -2.30 9.89
CA GLU A 2 27.42 -3.69 9.73
C GLU A 2 25.94 -3.78 10.11
N ARG A 3 25.12 -4.38 9.23
CA ARG A 3 23.72 -4.62 9.54
C ARG A 3 23.64 -5.74 10.58
N PRO A 4 22.90 -5.57 11.68
CA PRO A 4 22.72 -6.65 12.65
C PRO A 4 22.15 -7.89 11.94
N SER A 5 22.72 -9.06 12.22
CA SER A 5 22.19 -10.34 11.77
C SER A 5 20.81 -10.54 12.40
N MET A 6 19.76 -10.42 11.60
CA MET A 6 18.39 -10.76 12.00
C MET A 6 18.26 -12.28 11.96
N PRO A 7 17.74 -12.93 13.02
CA PRO A 7 17.47 -14.36 12.98
C PRO A 7 16.48 -14.67 11.85
N ALA A 8 16.67 -15.82 11.19
CA ALA A 8 15.74 -16.25 10.15
C ALA A 8 14.34 -16.42 10.75
N SER A 9 13.35 -15.73 10.19
CA SER A 9 11.94 -15.95 10.55
C SER A 9 11.55 -17.40 10.25
N PRO A 10 10.88 -18.11 11.16
CA PRO A 10 10.38 -19.45 10.89
C PRO A 10 9.31 -19.46 9.79
N TYR A 11 8.72 -18.30 9.48
CA TYR A 11 7.70 -18.14 8.45
C TYR A 11 8.28 -17.49 7.17
N PRO A 12 7.98 -18.02 5.98
CA PRO A 12 8.27 -17.36 4.72
C PRO A 12 7.62 -15.97 4.67
N LEU A 13 8.37 -14.97 4.20
CA LEU A 13 7.88 -13.60 4.07
C LEU A 13 7.22 -13.38 2.70
N VAL A 14 6.04 -12.78 2.69
CA VAL A 14 5.26 -12.48 1.49
C VAL A 14 4.87 -11.01 1.47
N LEU A 15 5.17 -10.31 0.38
CA LEU A 15 4.69 -8.96 0.13
C LEU A 15 3.40 -9.01 -0.70
N ALA A 16 2.29 -8.57 -0.10
CA ALA A 16 0.96 -8.49 -0.72
C ALA A 16 0.80 -7.21 -1.57
N SER A 17 1.67 -6.99 -2.56
CA SER A 17 1.64 -5.77 -3.38
C SER A 17 2.12 -5.94 -4.82
N ALA A 18 1.36 -5.37 -5.76
CA ALA A 18 1.76 -5.29 -7.18
C ALA A 18 2.70 -4.11 -7.48
N SER A 19 2.96 -3.22 -6.53
CA SER A 19 3.73 -1.99 -6.77
C SER A 19 5.23 -2.29 -6.93
N PRO A 20 5.86 -1.94 -8.08
CA PRO A 20 7.31 -2.10 -8.27
C PRO A 20 8.12 -1.33 -7.21
N ARG A 21 7.69 -0.11 -6.88
CA ARG A 21 8.32 0.73 -5.86
C ARG A 21 8.28 0.09 -4.46
N ARG A 22 7.16 -0.56 -4.09
CA ARG A 22 7.07 -1.25 -2.80
C ARG A 22 7.97 -2.47 -2.74
N ARG A 23 8.08 -3.22 -3.84
CA ARG A 23 9.05 -4.33 -3.95
C ARG A 23 10.49 -3.85 -3.77
N GLU A 24 10.85 -2.73 -4.39
CA GLU A 24 12.18 -2.11 -4.24
C GLU A 24 12.45 -1.68 -2.79
N LEU A 25 11.50 -1.01 -2.15
CA LEU A 25 11.61 -0.61 -0.74
C LEU A 25 11.71 -1.81 0.20
N PHE A 26 10.90 -2.85 -0.05
CA PHE A 26 10.88 -4.05 0.78
C PHE A 26 12.18 -4.86 0.66
N ALA A 27 12.81 -4.85 -0.52
CA ALA A 27 14.13 -5.47 -0.72
C ALA A 27 15.25 -4.83 0.12
N LEU A 28 15.10 -3.57 0.56
CA LEU A 28 16.06 -2.90 1.44
C LEU A 28 16.18 -3.59 2.81
N LEU A 29 15.18 -4.37 3.23
CA LEU A 29 15.22 -5.17 4.45
C LEU A 29 16.32 -6.23 4.42
N GLY A 30 16.77 -6.65 3.22
CA GLY A 30 17.77 -7.70 3.06
C GLY A 30 17.28 -9.10 3.45
N LEU A 31 15.97 -9.28 3.59
CA LEU A 31 15.33 -10.58 3.88
C LEU A 31 14.84 -11.23 2.57
N PRO A 32 14.90 -12.57 2.45
CA PRO A 32 14.26 -13.26 1.35
C PRO A 32 12.73 -13.14 1.47
N PHE A 33 12.08 -12.78 0.38
CA PHE A 33 10.62 -12.68 0.31
C PHE A 33 10.11 -13.04 -1.08
N ARG A 34 8.82 -13.31 -1.16
CA ARG A 34 8.07 -13.53 -2.41
C ARG A 34 6.96 -12.49 -2.52
N VAL A 35 6.52 -12.21 -3.75
CA VAL A 35 5.43 -11.27 -4.01
C VAL A 35 4.17 -12.06 -4.35
N ALA A 36 3.05 -11.70 -3.73
CA ALA A 36 1.73 -12.18 -4.10
C ALA A 36 0.81 -10.96 -4.25
N VAL A 37 -0.11 -11.00 -5.21
CA VAL A 37 -1.00 -9.86 -5.48
C VAL A 37 -2.43 -10.26 -5.20
N ALA A 38 -3.08 -9.55 -4.28
CA ALA A 38 -4.52 -9.64 -4.08
C ALA A 38 -5.25 -8.69 -5.03
N GLN A 39 -6.33 -9.18 -5.64
CA GLN A 39 -7.32 -8.32 -6.27
C GLN A 39 -8.33 -7.89 -5.21
N VAL A 40 -8.14 -6.68 -4.67
CA VAL A 40 -9.04 -6.06 -3.70
C VAL A 40 -9.73 -4.89 -4.38
N ALA A 41 -11.05 -4.78 -4.24
CA ALA A 41 -11.79 -3.63 -4.70
C ALA A 41 -11.40 -2.39 -3.86
N GLU A 42 -10.83 -1.38 -4.51
CA GLU A 42 -10.41 -0.11 -3.88
C GLU A 42 -11.61 0.83 -3.74
N VAL A 43 -12.66 0.39 -3.02
CA VAL A 43 -13.85 1.20 -2.74
C VAL A 43 -13.57 2.08 -1.54
N VAL A 44 -13.72 3.40 -1.71
CA VAL A 44 -13.64 4.40 -0.64
C VAL A 44 -15.05 4.71 -0.19
N GLU A 45 -15.34 4.54 1.10
CA GLU A 45 -16.66 4.86 1.64
C GLU A 45 -16.81 6.37 1.82
N ARG A 46 -18.03 6.89 1.62
CA ARG A 46 -18.28 8.33 1.74
C ARG A 46 -18.03 8.78 3.18
N GLY A 47 -17.15 9.75 3.37
CA GLY A 47 -16.81 10.30 4.69
C GLY A 47 -15.81 9.45 5.48
N GLU A 48 -15.26 8.38 4.89
CA GLU A 48 -14.19 7.60 5.49
C GLU A 48 -12.90 8.46 5.57
N PRO A 49 -12.27 8.62 6.75
CA PRO A 49 -11.04 9.37 6.87
C PRO A 49 -9.92 8.74 6.01
N PRO A 50 -9.12 9.53 5.27
CA PRO A 50 -8.09 8.99 4.39
C PRO A 50 -7.09 8.01 5.04
N ILE A 51 -6.78 8.23 6.32
CA ILE A 51 -5.91 7.32 7.08
C ILE A 51 -6.55 5.93 7.27
N GLU A 52 -7.85 5.88 7.57
CA GLU A 52 -8.61 4.64 7.74
C GLU A 52 -8.72 3.90 6.42
N VAL A 53 -8.94 4.62 5.31
CA VAL A 53 -8.92 4.05 3.95
C VAL A 53 -7.60 3.32 3.69
N ALA A 54 -6.46 3.98 3.98
CA ALA A 54 -5.14 3.39 3.75
C ALA A 54 -4.90 2.12 4.59
N ILE A 55 -5.28 2.15 5.88
CA ILE A 55 -5.15 1.01 6.79
C ILE A 55 -6.05 -0.15 6.34
N ARG A 56 -7.33 0.12 6.06
CA ARG A 56 -8.30 -0.89 5.63
C ARG A 56 -7.87 -1.56 4.33
N LEU A 57 -7.43 -0.80 3.34
CA LEU A 57 -6.95 -1.35 2.07
C LEU A 57 -5.66 -2.17 2.25
N ALA A 58 -4.73 -1.73 3.10
CA ALA A 58 -3.53 -2.51 3.41
C ALA A 58 -3.88 -3.85 4.07
N ARG A 59 -4.77 -3.83 5.07
CA ARG A 59 -5.27 -5.02 5.77
C ARG A 59 -5.99 -5.97 4.82
N ALA A 60 -6.92 -5.47 4.01
CA ALA A 60 -7.65 -6.29 3.04
C ALA A 60 -6.72 -7.00 2.06
N LYS A 61 -5.66 -6.32 1.59
CA LYS A 61 -4.63 -6.92 0.72
C LYS A 61 -3.84 -8.02 1.45
N ALA A 62 -3.46 -7.79 2.70
CA ALA A 62 -2.76 -8.78 3.52
C ALA A 62 -3.63 -10.01 3.79
N GLU A 63 -4.89 -9.82 4.21
CA GLU A 63 -5.83 -10.89 4.56
C GLU A 63 -6.12 -11.82 3.38
N VAL A 64 -6.36 -11.27 2.18
CA VAL A 64 -6.61 -12.08 0.97
C VAL A 64 -5.40 -12.95 0.63
N VAL A 65 -4.18 -12.41 0.72
CA VAL A 65 -2.97 -13.20 0.47
C VAL A 65 -2.71 -14.20 1.60
N ALA A 66 -2.95 -13.83 2.85
CA ALA A 66 -2.77 -14.70 4.02
C ALA A 66 -3.68 -15.93 3.95
N ALA A 67 -4.93 -15.77 3.48
CA ALA A 67 -5.84 -16.90 3.25
C ALA A 67 -5.28 -17.93 2.25
N ALA A 68 -4.46 -17.50 1.29
CA ALA A 68 -3.80 -18.38 0.31
C ALA A 68 -2.40 -18.86 0.75
N CYS A 69 -1.87 -18.35 1.86
CA CYS A 69 -0.52 -18.63 2.37
C CYS A 69 -0.54 -18.76 3.91
N PRO A 70 -1.21 -19.79 4.47
CA PRO A 70 -1.48 -19.89 5.90
C PRO A 70 -0.21 -19.99 6.77
N ASP A 71 0.89 -20.50 6.21
CA ASP A 71 2.16 -20.66 6.92
C ASP A 71 3.14 -19.49 6.71
N ALA A 72 2.69 -18.36 6.16
CA ALA A 72 3.54 -17.24 5.80
C ALA A 72 3.25 -15.98 6.62
N LEU A 73 4.28 -15.17 6.84
CA LEU A 73 4.12 -13.79 7.28
C LEU A 73 3.82 -12.92 6.06
N VAL A 74 2.61 -12.35 6.01
CA VAL A 74 2.16 -11.52 4.90
C VAL A 74 2.17 -10.06 5.30
N VAL A 75 2.78 -9.21 4.46
CA VAL A 75 2.78 -7.75 4.64
C VAL A 75 1.95 -7.09 3.54
N GLY A 76 0.88 -6.43 3.92
CA GLY A 76 0.05 -5.60 3.04
C GLY A 76 0.41 -4.13 3.16
N CYS A 77 0.33 -3.40 2.05
CA CYS A 77 0.50 -1.95 2.05
C CYS A 77 -0.43 -1.28 1.06
N ASP A 78 -0.95 -0.12 1.44
CA ASP A 78 -1.68 0.76 0.55
C ASP A 78 -1.34 2.24 0.78
N THR A 79 -1.58 3.08 -0.22
CA THR A 79 -1.21 4.49 -0.17
C THR A 79 -2.29 5.30 -0.86
N VAL A 80 -2.85 6.27 -0.15
CA VAL A 80 -3.83 7.21 -0.68
C VAL A 80 -3.31 8.64 -0.58
N VAL A 81 -3.72 9.47 -1.52
CA VAL A 81 -3.45 10.92 -1.51
C VAL A 81 -4.75 11.61 -1.16
N ALA A 82 -4.72 12.58 -0.25
CA ALA A 82 -5.87 13.36 0.12
C ALA A 82 -5.62 14.86 -0.02
N LEU A 83 -6.63 15.57 -0.51
CA LEU A 83 -6.64 17.02 -0.62
C LEU A 83 -7.86 17.53 0.17
N GLU A 84 -7.62 18.37 1.18
CA GLU A 84 -8.69 18.87 2.08
C GLU A 84 -9.52 17.76 2.74
N GLY A 85 -8.87 16.65 3.11
CA GLY A 85 -9.52 15.50 3.75
C GLY A 85 -10.19 14.52 2.78
N GLU A 86 -10.25 14.83 1.49
CA GLU A 86 -10.88 13.97 0.47
C GLU A 86 -9.84 13.13 -0.27
N VAL A 87 -10.07 11.81 -0.34
CA VAL A 87 -9.19 10.89 -1.08
C VAL A 87 -9.28 11.15 -2.59
N LEU A 88 -8.13 11.33 -3.22
CA LEU A 88 -7.97 11.38 -4.66
C LEU A 88 -7.77 9.95 -5.19
N GLY A 89 -8.76 9.44 -5.91
CA GLY A 89 -8.66 8.16 -6.62
C GLY A 89 -7.72 8.22 -7.82
N LYS A 90 -7.67 7.13 -8.60
CA LYS A 90 -6.93 7.12 -9.88
C LYS A 90 -7.72 7.93 -10.92
N PRO A 91 -7.06 8.82 -11.70
CA PRO A 91 -7.74 9.51 -12.79
C PRO A 91 -8.19 8.50 -13.85
N ALA A 92 -9.38 8.70 -14.41
CA ALA A 92 -9.93 7.83 -15.45
C ALA A 92 -9.17 7.94 -16.77
N ASP A 93 -8.66 9.15 -17.09
CA ASP A 93 -7.96 9.48 -18.33
C ASP A 93 -6.97 10.66 -18.12
N GLY A 94 -6.35 11.10 -19.21
CA GLY A 94 -5.37 12.19 -19.20
C GLY A 94 -5.97 13.56 -18.86
N GLU A 95 -7.23 13.81 -19.20
CA GLU A 95 -7.89 15.08 -18.86
C GLU A 95 -8.20 15.14 -17.36
N ALA A 96 -8.72 14.05 -16.81
CA ALA A 96 -8.95 13.87 -15.37
C ALA A 96 -7.62 14.00 -14.59
N ALA A 97 -6.53 13.41 -15.10
CA ALA A 97 -5.21 13.55 -14.52
C ALA A 97 -4.73 15.01 -14.52
N ARG A 98 -4.90 15.73 -15.64
CA ARG A 98 -4.57 17.15 -15.75
C ARG A 98 -5.37 17.97 -14.74
N ALA A 99 -6.68 17.76 -14.66
CA ALA A 99 -7.56 18.45 -13.72
C ALA A 99 -7.15 18.18 -12.25
N MET A 100 -6.79 16.94 -11.93
CA MET A 100 -6.28 16.57 -10.60
C MET A 100 -4.98 17.29 -10.27
N LEU A 101 -4.02 17.35 -11.19
CA LEU A 101 -2.78 18.11 -11.00
C LEU A 101 -3.02 19.61 -10.81
N PHE A 102 -3.96 20.20 -11.54
CA PHE A 102 -4.36 21.60 -11.34
C PHE A 102 -4.96 21.83 -9.95
N ARG A 103 -5.76 20.88 -9.43
CA ARG A 103 -6.30 20.96 -8.07
C ARG A 103 -5.23 20.91 -6.99
N LEU A 104 -4.16 20.13 -7.21
CA LEU A 104 -3.02 19.99 -6.29
C LEU A 104 -2.04 21.17 -6.35
N ARG A 105 -2.03 21.94 -7.44
CA ARG A 105 -1.04 23.00 -7.68
C ARG A 105 -1.09 24.07 -6.58
N GLY A 106 0.07 24.33 -5.97
CA GLY A 106 0.25 25.37 -4.97
C GLY A 106 -0.47 25.10 -3.65
N ARG A 107 -0.86 23.85 -3.40
CA ARG A 107 -1.65 23.43 -2.24
C ARG A 107 -1.01 22.22 -1.57
N ASP A 108 -1.04 22.22 -0.26
CA ASP A 108 -0.63 21.08 0.53
C ASP A 108 -1.65 19.95 0.38
N HIS A 109 -1.12 18.73 0.30
CA HIS A 109 -1.90 17.51 0.24
C HIS A 109 -1.22 16.47 1.13
N ALA A 110 -2.01 15.58 1.68
CA ALA A 110 -1.52 14.53 2.56
C ALA A 110 -1.38 13.23 1.79
N VAL A 111 -0.31 12.48 2.08
CA VAL A 111 -0.10 11.14 1.55
C VAL A 111 -0.09 10.18 2.73
N TYR A 112 -1.10 9.33 2.81
CA TYR A 112 -1.25 8.33 3.87
C TYR A 112 -0.80 6.98 3.35
N THR A 113 0.04 6.27 4.11
CA THR A 113 0.43 4.89 3.80
C THR A 113 0.03 3.99 4.95
N GLY A 114 -0.85 3.03 4.68
CA GLY A 114 -1.21 1.96 5.61
C GLY A 114 -0.29 0.76 5.40
N VAL A 115 0.05 0.09 6.50
CA VAL A 115 0.81 -1.17 6.53
C VAL A 115 0.10 -2.12 7.49
N ALA A 116 -0.04 -3.39 7.09
CA ALA A 116 -0.70 -4.45 7.86
C ALA A 116 0.06 -5.76 7.75
#